data_AF-A0A7W0K7M9-F1
#
_entry.id   AF-A0A7W0K7M9-F1
#
_cell.length_a   1.000
_cell.length_b   1.000
_cell.length_c   1.000
_cell.angle_alpha   90.00
_cell.angle_beta   90.00
_cell.angle_gamma   90.00
#
_symmetry.space_group_name_H-M   'P 1'
#
loop_
_entity.id
_entity.type
_entity.pdbx_description
1 polymer ?
#
loop_
_entity_poly.entity_id
_entity_poly.type
_entity_poly.pdbx_seq_one_letter_code
_entity_poly.pdbx_strand_id
1 'polypeptide(L)'
;MAAVADPTDRSVFFVAEQGGLIRVVRDGALLDEPFLDLRNDISIGGERGLLGLALSPDYAQSRRAYVNFTNRNGDTVVARFVRDANNRLIATRASR
;
A
#
# COMPACT_ATOMS: atom_id res chain seq x y z
N MET A 1 6.89 -0.02 -10.30
CA MET A 1 6.56 1.05 -9.33
C MET A 1 5.20 1.60 -9.70
N ALA A 2 4.27 1.69 -8.74
CA ALA A 2 2.97 2.32 -8.93
C ALA A 2 2.81 3.46 -7.92
N ALA A 3 2.20 4.58 -8.32
CA ALA A 3 1.88 5.69 -7.44
C ALA A 3 0.38 5.99 -7.52
N VAL A 4 -0.27 6.14 -6.36
CA VAL A 4 -1.70 6.41 -6.27
C VAL A 4 -1.93 7.62 -5.38
N ALA A 5 -2.61 8.64 -5.90
CA ALA A 5 -3.00 9.81 -5.11
C ALA A 5 -4.06 9.45 -4.07
N ASP A 6 -4.01 10.03 -2.87
CA ASP A 6 -5.10 9.91 -1.91
C ASP A 6 -6.30 10.74 -2.41
N PRO A 7 -7.47 10.12 -2.69
CA PRO A 7 -8.65 10.84 -3.16
C PRO A 7 -9.23 11.81 -2.12
N THR A 8 -8.78 11.72 -0.87
CA THR A 8 -9.22 12.55 0.25
C THR A 8 -8.23 13.62 0.67
N ASP A 9 -7.00 13.58 0.15
CA ASP A 9 -5.94 14.56 0.42
C ASP A 9 -5.00 14.65 -0.79
N ARG A 10 -5.13 15.71 -1.59
CA ARG A 10 -4.37 15.88 -2.83
C ARG A 10 -2.87 16.10 -2.61
N SER A 11 -2.44 16.38 -1.39
CA SER A 11 -1.02 16.49 -1.05
C SER A 11 -0.35 15.13 -0.91
N VAL A 12 -1.13 14.05 -0.77
CA VAL A 12 -0.64 12.71 -0.40
C VAL A 12 -0.65 11.76 -1.59
N PHE A 13 0.47 11.06 -1.77
CA PHE A 13 0.63 9.96 -2.70
C PHE A 13 1.15 8.72 -1.98
N PHE A 14 0.60 7.56 -2.33
CA PHE A 14 1.08 6.26 -1.90
C PHE A 14 1.91 5.63 -3.01
N VAL A 15 3.16 5.28 -2.70
CA VAL A 15 4.12 4.75 -3.67
C VAL A 15 4.43 3.29 -3.35
N ALA A 16 3.99 2.41 -4.23
CA ALA A 16 4.21 0.97 -4.18
C ALA A 16 5.60 0.60 -4.72
N GLU A 17 6.45 0.11 -3.83
CA GLU A 17 7.80 -0.38 -4.11
C GLU A 17 7.81 -1.90 -4.18
N GLN A 18 8.48 -2.47 -5.19
CA GLN A 18 8.54 -3.93 -5.41
C GLN A 18 9.03 -4.70 -4.17
N GLY A 19 9.91 -4.08 -3.37
CA GLY A 19 10.44 -4.63 -2.12
C GLY A 19 9.41 -4.82 -1.01
N GLY A 20 8.16 -4.41 -1.19
CA GLY A 20 7.07 -4.66 -0.25
C GLY A 20 6.69 -3.48 0.64
N LEU A 21 7.20 -2.29 0.37
CA LEU A 21 6.78 -1.07 1.03
C LEU A 21 5.76 -0.33 0.17
N ILE A 22 4.72 0.19 0.80
CA ILE A 22 3.93 1.30 0.27
C ILE A 22 4.35 2.53 1.07
N ARG A 23 5.11 3.44 0.46
CA ARG A 23 5.58 4.66 1.13
C ARG A 23 4.62 5.81 0.93
N VAL A 24 4.74 6.82 1.78
CA VAL A 24 3.93 8.04 1.71
C VAL A 24 4.79 9.21 1.25
N VAL A 25 4.35 9.88 0.19
CA VAL A 25 4.85 11.21 -0.18
C VAL A 25 3.77 12.23 0.18
N ARG A 26 4.12 13.26 0.93
CA ARG A 26 3.23 14.38 1.28
C ARG A 26 3.93 15.69 0.93
N ASP A 27 3.24 16.56 0.19
CA ASP A 27 3.77 17.87 -0.21
C ASP A 27 5.14 17.77 -0.92
N GLY A 28 5.33 16.71 -1.70
CA GLY A 28 6.58 16.41 -2.41
C GLY A 28 7.71 15.83 -1.53
N ALA A 29 7.52 15.74 -0.22
CA ALA A 29 8.47 15.14 0.71
C ALA A 29 8.10 13.68 1.00
N LEU A 30 9.11 12.82 1.02
CA LEU A 30 8.96 11.46 1.51
C LEU A 30 8.84 11.45 3.04
N LEU A 31 7.88 10.70 3.57
CA LEU A 31 7.79 10.42 5.01
C LEU A 31 8.56 9.16 5.42
N ASP A 32 9.07 9.14 6.65
CA ASP A 32 9.82 8.02 7.22
C ASP A 32 8.93 6.79 7.45
N GLU A 33 7.73 6.99 7.97
CA GLU A 33 6.77 5.92 8.23
C GLU A 33 6.05 5.53 6.92
N PRO A 34 6.11 4.25 6.50
CA PRO A 34 5.37 3.79 5.34
C PRO A 34 3.87 3.69 5.63
N PHE A 35 3.07 3.75 4.57
CA PHE A 35 1.65 3.45 4.66
C PHE A 35 1.41 1.98 4.98
N LEU A 36 2.15 1.07 4.35
CA LEU A 36 2.07 -0.36 4.62
C LEU A 36 3.44 -0.98 4.38
N ASP A 37 3.86 -1.85 5.30
CA ASP A 37 5.03 -2.71 5.12
C ASP A 37 4.54 -4.14 4.94
N LEU A 38 4.99 -4.84 3.90
CA LEU A 38 4.74 -6.26 3.63
C LEU A 38 6.04 -7.05 3.43
N ARG A 39 7.22 -6.47 3.75
CA ARG A 39 8.53 -7.10 3.49
C ARG A 39 8.65 -8.52 4.04
N ASN A 40 7.99 -8.79 5.17
CA ASN A 40 8.01 -10.11 5.80
C ASN A 40 6.98 -11.09 5.21
N ASP A 41 6.14 -10.71 4.26
CA ASP A 41 5.03 -11.54 3.76
C ASP A 41 5.20 -11.91 2.27
N ILE A 42 6.18 -11.33 1.59
CA ILE A 42 6.34 -11.42 0.14
C ILE A 42 7.64 -12.11 -0.26
N SER A 43 7.69 -12.60 -1.50
CA SER A 43 8.93 -12.96 -2.19
C SER A 43 9.26 -11.93 -3.26
N ILE A 44 10.54 -11.70 -3.53
CA ILE A 44 11.04 -10.68 -4.47
C ILE A 44 11.91 -11.32 -5.55
N GLY A 45 11.99 -10.67 -6.72
CA GLY A 45 12.88 -11.05 -7.84
C GLY A 45 12.12 -11.29 -9.14
N GLY A 46 12.70 -10.84 -10.26
CA GLY A 46 11.98 -10.82 -11.55
C GLY A 46 10.71 -9.98 -11.43
N GLU A 47 9.56 -10.54 -11.78
CA GLU A 47 8.23 -9.94 -11.59
C GLU A 47 7.60 -10.25 -10.23
N ARG A 48 8.33 -10.86 -9.29
CA ARG A 48 7.83 -11.09 -7.93
C ARG A 48 8.03 -9.87 -7.06
N GLY A 49 7.10 -9.65 -6.15
CA GLY A 49 7.15 -8.58 -5.16
C GLY A 49 5.79 -7.92 -4.98
N LEU A 50 5.77 -6.65 -4.58
CA LEU A 50 4.56 -5.84 -4.61
C LEU A 50 4.38 -5.22 -6.01
N LEU A 51 3.24 -5.51 -6.64
CA LEU A 51 3.01 -5.25 -8.07
C LEU A 51 1.90 -4.23 -8.33
N GLY A 52 0.94 -4.10 -7.41
CA GLY A 52 -0.19 -3.19 -7.62
C GLY A 52 -0.78 -2.66 -6.33
N LEU A 53 -1.32 -1.45 -6.42
CA LEU A 53 -2.06 -0.75 -5.38
C LEU A 53 -3.28 -0.10 -6.02
N ALA A 54 -4.46 -0.29 -5.42
CA ALA A 54 -5.67 0.44 -5.75
C ALA A 54 -6.40 0.85 -4.47
N LEU A 55 -6.98 2.05 -4.47
CA LEU A 55 -7.87 2.52 -3.41
C LEU A 55 -9.31 2.30 -3.86
N SER A 56 -10.21 1.95 -2.94
CA SER A 56 -11.61 1.71 -3.29
C SER A 56 -12.28 2.99 -3.82
N PRO A 57 -13.32 2.88 -4.68
CA PRO A 57 -14.06 4.05 -5.15
C PRO A 57 -14.67 4.88 -4.00
N ASP A 58 -15.03 4.22 -2.90
CA ASP A 58 -15.60 4.80 -1.68
C ASP A 58 -14.55 5.04 -0.57
N TYR A 59 -13.27 5.23 -0.93
CA TYR A 59 -12.15 5.23 0.02
C TYR A 59 -12.31 6.16 1.22
N ALA A 60 -12.96 7.31 1.02
CA ALA A 60 -13.27 8.26 2.09
C ALA A 60 -14.09 7.64 3.23
N GLN A 61 -14.93 6.66 2.92
CA GLN A 61 -15.84 5.99 3.84
C GLN A 61 -15.27 4.63 4.26
N SER A 62 -14.93 3.76 3.30
CA SER A 62 -14.54 2.38 3.59
C SER A 62 -13.09 2.22 4.03
N ARG A 63 -12.23 3.19 3.67
CA ARG A 63 -10.78 3.18 3.96
C ARG A 63 -10.04 1.98 3.37
N ARG A 64 -10.60 1.31 2.35
CA ARG A 64 -10.09 0.06 1.80
C ARG A 64 -9.04 0.30 0.71
N ALA A 65 -7.87 -0.28 0.90
CA ALA A 65 -6.84 -0.40 -0.13
C ALA A 65 -6.73 -1.87 -0.56
N TYR A 66 -6.41 -2.11 -1.82
CA TYR A 66 -6.19 -3.43 -2.39
C TYR A 66 -4.77 -3.50 -2.93
N VAL A 67 -4.04 -4.53 -2.51
CA VAL A 67 -2.62 -4.72 -2.86
C VAL A 67 -2.46 -6.04 -3.57
N ASN A 68 -1.80 -5.99 -4.73
CA ASN A 68 -1.38 -7.18 -5.48
C ASN A 68 0.11 -7.44 -5.19
N PHE A 69 0.44 -8.63 -4.71
CA PHE A 69 1.81 -9.04 -4.43
C PHE A 69 2.04 -10.54 -4.60
N THR A 70 3.30 -10.94 -4.73
CA THR A 70 3.71 -12.36 -4.67
C THR A 70 4.05 -12.75 -3.23
N ASN A 71 3.35 -13.73 -2.66
CA ASN A 71 3.64 -14.21 -1.30
C ASN A 71 4.97 -15.00 -1.23
N ARG A 72 5.35 -15.45 -0.04
CA ARG A 72 6.58 -16.27 0.16
C ARG A 72 6.60 -17.60 -0.59
N ASN A 73 5.45 -18.17 -0.91
CA ASN A 73 5.34 -19.42 -1.66
C ASN A 73 5.45 -19.20 -3.18
N GLY A 74 5.42 -17.95 -3.63
CA GLY A 74 5.42 -17.60 -5.05
C GLY A 74 4.03 -17.39 -5.65
N ASP A 75 2.97 -17.44 -4.84
CA ASP A 75 1.60 -17.23 -5.32
C ASP A 75 1.29 -15.74 -5.48
N THR A 76 0.57 -15.38 -6.53
CA THR A 76 -0.02 -14.05 -6.69
C THR A 76 -1.21 -13.90 -5.75
N VAL A 77 -1.19 -12.86 -4.93
CA VAL A 77 -2.21 -12.55 -3.93
C VAL A 77 -2.75 -11.16 -4.17
N VAL A 78 -4.07 -11.03 -4.15
CA VAL A 78 -4.76 -9.74 -3.98
C VAL A 78 -5.38 -9.71 -2.59
N ALA A 79 -4.94 -8.78 -1.75
CA ALA A 79 -5.44 -8.63 -0.39
C ALA A 79 -6.02 -7.23 -0.16
N ARG A 80 -7.05 -7.15 0.66
CA ARG A 80 -7.62 -5.90 1.15
C ARG A 80 -6.91 -5.51 2.44
N PHE A 81 -6.61 -4.23 2.62
CA PHE A 81 -6.16 -3.62 3.86
C PHE A 81 -7.05 -2.42 4.17
N VAL A 82 -7.13 -2.03 5.44
CA VAL A 82 -7.90 -0.89 5.89
C VAL A 82 -6.96 0.14 6.50
N ARG A 83 -7.03 1.36 5.99
CA ARG A 83 -6.33 2.52 6.55
C ARG A 83 -6.88 2.84 7.94
N ASP A 84 -5.98 3.19 8.84
CA ASP A 84 -6.28 3.53 10.22
C ASP A 84 -7.23 4.74 10.29
N ALA A 85 -8.14 4.72 11.28
CA ALA A 85 -9.15 5.75 11.43
C ALA A 85 -8.59 7.04 12.06
N ASN A 86 -7.54 6.92 12.87
CA ASN A 86 -6.92 8.01 13.61
C ASN A 86 -5.67 8.55 12.88
N ASN A 87 -4.98 7.70 12.13
CA ASN A 87 -3.88 8.10 11.26
C ASN A 87 -4.08 7.62 9.82
N ARG A 88 -4.55 8.53 8.98
CA ARG A 88 -4.83 8.29 7.56
C ARG A 88 -3.58 8.03 6.71
N LEU A 89 -2.39 8.12 7.28
CA LEU A 89 -1.15 7.80 6.57
C LEU A 89 -0.66 6.38 6.83
N ILE A 90 -1.43 5.56 7.57
CA ILE A 90 -1.05 4.20 7.95
C ILE A 90 -2.18 3.22 7.61
N ALA A 91 -1.82 2.04 7.13
CA ALA A 91 -2.63 0.83 7.10
C ALA A 91 -1.88 -0.31 7.79
N THR A 92 -2.61 -1.11 8.57
CA THR A 92 -1.99 -2.20 9.34
C THR A 92 -2.14 -3.54 8.63
N ARG A 93 -1.10 -4.38 8.70
CA ARG A 93 -1.17 -5.78 8.24
C ARG A 93 -2.29 -6.56 8.92
N ALA A 94 -2.61 -6.24 10.17
CA ALA A 94 -3.65 -6.90 10.95
C ALA A 94 -5.07 -6.65 10.41
N SER A 95 -5.25 -5.69 9.49
CA SER A 95 -6.55 -5.38 8.87
C SER A 95 -6.88 -6.26 7.66
N ARG A 96 -5.98 -7.16 7.29
CA ARG A 96 -6.11 -8.07 6.15
C ARG A 96 -7.33 -8.97 6.29
#